data_AF-A0A2E2XCR3-F1
#
_entry.id   AF-A0A2E2XCR3-F1
#
_cell.length_a   1.000
_cell.length_b   1.000
_cell.length_c   1.000
_cell.angle_alpha   90.00
_cell.angle_beta   90.00
_cell.angle_gamma   90.00
#
_symmetry.space_group_name_H-M   'P 1'
#
loop_
_entity.id
_entity.type
_entity.pdbx_description
1 polymer ?
#
loop_
_entity_poly.entity_id
_entity_poly.type
_entity_poly.pdbx_seq_one_letter_code
_entity_poly.pdbx_strand_id
1 'polypeptide(L)'
;MIKVIGKQGVLLTDQEFRCYEFAKKLRRRALVRKIFAVHRILWPELLDSIQWSSSRWRYALQILLLVGFWPLLAIWGLAVYLTGLLMSPLKFIQTGMVPENLRAPGEKTLTGIYNAFIPMLELEQSDYVECINGWVAILFGESVALDKNLSIYLLDVSSERRDIDPRTGAVAEGLRSNLSVAREYLSRDLGHYLSSGRSHQSSAKQSS
;
A
#
# COMPACT_ATOMS: atom_id res chain seq x y z
N MET A 1 -7.60 18.33 19.61
CA MET A 1 -7.62 17.29 20.66
C MET A 1 -6.49 16.32 20.40
N ILE A 2 -5.68 16.00 21.41
CA ILE A 2 -4.56 15.05 21.31
C ILE A 2 -5.04 13.70 21.86
N LYS A 3 -4.75 12.62 21.14
CA LYS A 3 -5.08 11.25 21.56
C LYS A 3 -3.78 10.49 21.87
N VAL A 4 -3.82 9.69 22.93
CA VAL A 4 -2.69 8.86 23.37
C VAL A 4 -2.93 7.43 22.88
N ILE A 5 -1.96 6.85 22.17
CA ILE A 5 -2.03 5.45 21.71
C ILE A 5 -0.90 4.62 22.33
N GLY A 6 -1.25 3.40 22.77
CA GLY A 6 -0.30 2.37 23.19
C GLY A 6 0.31 2.59 24.57
N LYS A 7 1.08 1.60 25.06
CA LYS A 7 1.73 1.66 26.37
C LYS A 7 2.80 2.75 26.47
N GLN A 8 3.40 3.12 25.33
CA GLN A 8 4.44 4.16 25.24
C GLN A 8 3.85 5.59 25.17
N GLY A 9 2.52 5.72 25.12
CA GLY A 9 1.87 7.02 25.19
C GLY A 9 2.09 7.91 23.97
N VAL A 10 2.04 7.35 22.75
CA VAL A 10 2.28 8.13 21.52
C VAL A 10 1.18 9.18 21.35
N LEU A 11 1.59 10.45 21.33
CA LEU A 11 0.70 11.60 21.17
C LEU A 11 0.43 11.86 19.70
N LEU A 12 -0.83 11.72 19.28
CA LEU A 12 -1.28 11.99 17.92
C LEU A 12 -2.37 13.05 17.91
N THR A 13 -2.39 13.87 16.87
CA THR A 13 -3.52 14.76 16.58
C THR A 13 -4.74 13.95 16.14
N ASP A 14 -5.93 14.56 16.17
CA ASP A 14 -7.16 13.85 15.75
C ASP A 14 -7.11 13.36 14.30
N GLN A 15 -6.49 14.13 13.38
CA GLN A 15 -6.32 13.73 11.99
C GLN A 15 -5.34 12.55 11.84
N GLU A 16 -4.18 12.61 12.52
CA GLU A 16 -3.20 11.51 12.53
C GLU A 16 -3.80 10.23 13.11
N PHE A 17 -4.62 10.37 14.17
CA PHE A 17 -5.37 9.24 14.75
C PHE A 17 -6.36 8.64 13.74
N ARG A 18 -7.05 9.46 12.95
CA ARG A 18 -7.94 8.96 11.88
C ARG A 18 -7.15 8.23 10.78
N CYS A 19 -5.98 8.73 10.40
CA CYS A 19 -5.09 8.03 9.47
C CYS A 19 -4.65 6.66 10.02
N TYR A 20 -4.32 6.59 11.31
CA TYR A 20 -3.99 5.35 12.02
C TYR A 20 -5.14 4.35 11.96
N GLU A 21 -6.36 4.76 12.35
CA GLU A 21 -7.56 3.90 12.32
C GLU A 21 -7.90 3.45 10.89
N PHE A 22 -7.74 4.33 9.91
CA PHE A 22 -7.95 4.01 8.50
C PHE A 22 -6.99 2.92 8.01
N ALA A 23 -5.69 3.06 8.30
CA ALA A 23 -4.68 2.06 7.95
C ALA A 23 -4.95 0.71 8.63
N LYS A 24 -5.34 0.73 9.90
CA LYS A 24 -5.72 -0.47 10.66
C LYS A 24 -6.92 -1.19 10.03
N LYS A 25 -7.94 -0.43 9.63
CA LYS A 25 -9.13 -0.95 8.95
C LYS A 25 -8.78 -1.59 7.60
N LEU A 26 -7.92 -0.94 6.81
CA LEU A 26 -7.45 -1.49 5.54
C LEU A 26 -6.62 -2.76 5.72
N ARG A 27 -5.69 -2.77 6.69
CA ARG A 27 -4.91 -3.97 7.01
C ARG A 27 -5.79 -5.18 7.34
N ARG A 28 -6.87 -4.96 8.11
CA ARG A 28 -7.85 -6.01 8.41
C ARG A 28 -8.57 -6.51 7.16
N ARG A 29 -9.03 -5.59 6.30
CA ARG A 29 -9.69 -5.94 5.04
C ARG A 29 -8.75 -6.71 4.10
N ALA A 30 -7.51 -6.27 3.97
CA ALA A 30 -6.48 -6.93 3.17
C ALA A 30 -6.22 -8.36 3.67
N LEU A 31 -6.13 -8.54 4.99
CA LEU A 31 -5.95 -9.86 5.61
C LEU A 31 -7.15 -10.78 5.33
N VAL A 32 -8.37 -10.27 5.45
CA VAL A 32 -9.59 -11.02 5.10
C VAL A 32 -9.59 -11.39 3.61
N ARG A 33 -9.25 -10.44 2.72
CA ARG A 33 -9.17 -10.69 1.27
C ARG A 33 -8.15 -11.78 0.94
N LYS A 34 -6.99 -11.78 1.60
CA LYS A 34 -5.96 -12.82 1.45
C LYS A 34 -6.45 -14.20 1.88
N ILE A 35 -7.24 -14.29 2.95
CA ILE A 35 -7.82 -15.56 3.40
C ILE A 35 -8.86 -16.09 2.42
N PHE A 36 -9.71 -15.20 1.87
CA PHE A 36 -10.74 -15.60 0.90
C PHE A 36 -10.21 -15.73 -0.54
N ALA A 37 -8.92 -15.55 -0.78
CA ALA A 37 -8.30 -15.70 -2.09
C ALA A 37 -8.06 -17.18 -2.45
N VAL A 38 -9.14 -17.97 -2.52
CA VAL A 38 -9.11 -19.43 -2.79
C VAL A 38 -8.44 -19.75 -4.13
N HIS A 39 -8.50 -18.84 -5.10
CA HIS A 39 -7.79 -18.99 -6.38
C HIS A 39 -6.28 -19.21 -6.21
N ARG A 40 -5.67 -18.70 -5.13
CA ARG A 40 -4.24 -18.87 -4.83
C ARG A 40 -3.87 -20.30 -4.41
N ILE A 41 -4.85 -21.15 -4.08
CA ILE A 41 -4.60 -22.58 -3.83
C ILE A 41 -4.19 -23.28 -5.12
N LEU A 42 -4.87 -22.96 -6.22
CA LEU A 42 -4.63 -23.56 -7.53
C LEU A 42 -3.55 -22.81 -8.31
N TRP A 43 -3.37 -21.51 -8.04
CA TRP A 43 -2.40 -20.67 -8.74
C TRP A 43 -1.49 -19.94 -7.74
N PRO A 44 -0.38 -20.55 -7.29
CA PRO A 44 0.54 -19.90 -6.36
C PRO A 44 1.25 -18.71 -6.99
N GLU A 45 1.59 -17.70 -6.20
CA GLU A 45 2.24 -16.44 -6.65
C GLU A 45 3.56 -16.67 -7.41
N LEU A 46 4.21 -17.81 -7.20
CA LEU A 46 5.39 -18.22 -7.96
C LEU A 46 5.12 -18.33 -9.47
N LEU A 47 3.90 -18.72 -9.87
CA LEU A 47 3.53 -18.84 -11.28
C LEU A 47 3.41 -17.48 -11.97
N ASP A 48 3.08 -16.42 -11.23
CA ASP A 48 3.00 -15.06 -11.78
C ASP A 48 4.37 -14.51 -12.18
N SER A 49 5.45 -15.09 -11.63
CA SER A 49 6.83 -14.72 -11.96
C SER A 49 7.41 -15.45 -13.18
N ILE A 50 6.65 -16.39 -13.77
CA ILE A 50 7.13 -17.19 -14.89
C ILE A 50 7.21 -16.31 -16.15
N GLN A 51 8.43 -16.17 -16.67
CA GLN A 51 8.66 -15.56 -17.97
C GLN A 51 8.39 -16.58 -19.09
N TRP A 52 7.31 -16.36 -19.84
CA TRP A 52 6.94 -17.21 -20.97
C TRP A 52 7.88 -16.99 -22.16
N SER A 53 8.39 -18.10 -22.72
CA SER A 53 9.26 -18.03 -23.89
C SER A 53 8.48 -17.69 -25.16
N SER A 54 9.04 -16.82 -26.02
CA SER A 54 8.47 -16.48 -27.34
C SER A 54 8.54 -17.61 -28.37
N SER A 55 9.48 -18.56 -28.19
CA SER A 55 9.60 -19.74 -29.05
C SER A 55 8.49 -20.75 -28.78
N ARG A 56 7.71 -21.10 -29.82
CA ARG A 56 6.57 -22.05 -29.73
C ARG A 56 6.93 -23.39 -29.11
N TRP A 57 8.10 -23.95 -29.47
CA TRP A 57 8.56 -25.23 -28.93
C TRP A 57 8.85 -25.16 -27.42
N ARG A 58 9.60 -24.12 -27.01
CA ARG A 58 9.91 -23.90 -25.59
C ARG A 58 8.65 -23.61 -24.78
N TYR A 59 7.71 -22.85 -25.35
CA TYR A 59 6.41 -22.58 -24.74
C TYR A 59 5.59 -23.87 -24.53
N ALA A 60 5.50 -24.74 -25.54
CA ALA A 60 4.83 -26.03 -25.41
C ALA A 60 5.47 -26.92 -24.33
N LEU A 61 6.81 -26.93 -24.26
CA LEU A 61 7.54 -27.65 -23.20
C LEU A 61 7.24 -27.07 -21.80
N GLN A 62 7.20 -25.74 -21.67
CA GLN A 62 6.82 -25.06 -20.41
C GLN A 62 5.41 -25.44 -19.97
N ILE A 63 4.44 -25.49 -20.88
CA ILE A 63 3.08 -25.94 -20.57
C ILE A 63 3.07 -27.42 -20.14
N LEU A 64 3.76 -28.30 -20.88
CA LEU A 64 3.80 -29.73 -20.55
C LEU A 64 4.34 -29.96 -19.14
N LEU A 65 5.44 -29.27 -18.79
CA LEU A 65 6.01 -29.31 -17.45
C LEU A 65 5.01 -28.75 -16.42
N LEU A 66 4.39 -27.61 -16.69
CA LEU A 66 3.41 -27.01 -15.77
C LEU A 66 2.23 -27.95 -15.49
N VAL A 67 1.69 -28.59 -16.53
CA VAL A 67 0.61 -29.58 -16.40
C VAL A 67 1.08 -30.81 -15.62
N GLY A 68 2.30 -31.30 -15.88
CA GLY A 68 2.88 -32.43 -15.14
C GLY A 68 3.12 -32.13 -13.65
N PHE A 69 3.57 -30.92 -13.33
CA PHE A 69 3.80 -30.45 -11.95
C PHE A 69 2.56 -29.90 -11.25
N TRP A 70 1.46 -29.71 -11.98
CA TRP A 70 0.20 -29.17 -11.47
C TRP A 70 -0.31 -29.84 -10.18
N PRO A 71 -0.38 -31.18 -10.05
CA PRO A 71 -0.85 -31.80 -8.81
C PRO A 71 0.05 -31.49 -7.60
N LEU A 72 1.37 -31.41 -7.81
CA LEU A 72 2.31 -31.08 -6.75
C LEU A 72 2.15 -29.61 -6.32
N LEU A 73 1.98 -28.70 -7.28
CA LEU A 73 1.70 -27.28 -7.02
C LEU A 73 0.38 -27.09 -6.27
N ALA A 74 -0.67 -27.84 -6.62
CA ALA A 74 -1.95 -27.78 -5.92
C ALA A 74 -1.85 -28.27 -4.46
N ILE A 75 -1.13 -29.36 -4.21
CA ILE A 75 -0.88 -29.86 -2.84
C ILE A 75 -0.08 -28.84 -2.03
N TRP A 76 0.97 -28.28 -2.61
CA TRP A 76 1.77 -27.23 -1.98
C TRP A 76 0.94 -25.98 -1.67
N GLY A 77 0.18 -25.49 -2.64
CA GLY A 77 -0.71 -24.34 -2.49
C GLY A 77 -1.75 -24.56 -1.41
N LEU A 78 -2.32 -25.78 -1.32
CA LEU A 78 -3.23 -26.17 -0.26
C LEU A 78 -2.56 -26.16 1.12
N ALA A 79 -1.35 -26.68 1.25
CA ALA A 79 -0.60 -26.66 2.51
C ALA A 79 -0.30 -25.22 2.97
N VAL A 80 0.12 -24.34 2.06
CA VAL A 80 0.35 -22.91 2.34
C VAL A 80 -0.95 -22.22 2.74
N TYR A 81 -2.06 -22.53 2.06
CA TYR A 81 -3.37 -21.99 2.41
C TYR A 81 -3.84 -22.43 3.80
N LEU A 82 -3.74 -23.73 4.12
CA LEU A 82 -4.11 -24.27 5.43
C LEU A 82 -3.28 -23.68 6.57
N THR A 83 -1.96 -23.54 6.37
CA THR A 83 -1.09 -22.88 7.36
C THR A 83 -1.43 -21.39 7.49
N GLY A 84 -1.75 -20.71 6.40
CA GLY A 84 -2.26 -19.34 6.40
C GLY A 84 -3.57 -19.19 7.18
N LEU A 85 -4.51 -20.13 6.99
CA LEU A 85 -5.79 -20.17 7.69
C LEU A 85 -5.59 -20.45 9.19
N LEU A 86 -4.73 -21.40 9.55
CA LEU A 86 -4.39 -21.72 10.93
C LEU A 86 -3.75 -20.52 11.66
N MET A 87 -2.90 -19.76 10.98
CA MET A 87 -2.24 -18.57 11.51
C MET A 87 -3.12 -17.30 11.44
N SER A 88 -4.22 -17.33 10.69
CA SER A 88 -5.09 -16.18 10.48
C SER A 88 -5.68 -15.56 11.77
N PRO A 89 -6.19 -16.32 12.77
CA PRO A 89 -6.70 -15.71 13.99
C PRO A 89 -5.61 -14.97 14.76
N LEU A 90 -4.39 -15.53 14.81
CA LEU A 90 -3.24 -14.88 15.45
C LEU A 90 -2.90 -13.56 14.76
N LYS A 91 -2.81 -13.56 13.42
CA LYS A 91 -2.55 -12.33 12.65
C LYS A 91 -3.68 -11.32 12.81
N PHE A 92 -4.94 -11.75 12.89
CA PHE A 92 -6.09 -10.88 13.11
C PHE A 92 -6.03 -10.21 14.48
N ILE A 93 -5.72 -10.96 15.54
CA ILE A 93 -5.52 -10.42 16.90
C ILE A 93 -4.35 -9.43 16.92
N GLN A 94 -3.24 -9.76 16.26
CA GLN A 94 -2.08 -8.86 16.12
C GLN A 94 -2.45 -7.53 15.45
N THR A 95 -3.39 -7.49 14.50
CA THR A 95 -3.86 -6.20 13.93
C THR A 95 -4.55 -5.29 14.95
N GLY A 96 -5.03 -5.85 16.07
CA GLY A 96 -5.61 -5.09 17.17
C GLY A 96 -4.57 -4.42 18.06
N MET A 97 -3.36 -5.00 18.14
CA MET A 97 -2.27 -4.53 18.97
C MET A 97 -1.55 -3.34 18.33
N VAL A 98 -1.14 -2.38 19.15
CA VAL A 98 -0.32 -1.23 18.70
C VAL A 98 1.12 -1.72 18.57
N PRO A 99 1.80 -1.52 17.42
CA PRO A 99 3.19 -1.94 17.27
C PRO A 99 4.09 -1.13 18.22
N GLU A 100 5.06 -1.80 18.86
CA GLU A 100 5.97 -1.19 19.84
C GLU A 100 6.94 -0.16 19.22
N ASN A 101 7.08 -0.18 17.90
CA ASN A 101 7.93 0.75 17.16
C ASN A 101 7.14 1.93 16.57
N LEU A 102 5.89 2.15 16.99
CA LEU A 102 5.10 3.28 16.54
C LEU A 102 5.68 4.57 17.14
N ARG A 103 6.03 5.53 16.28
CA ARG A 103 6.55 6.84 16.70
C ARG A 103 5.56 7.92 16.30
N ALA A 104 5.55 9.04 17.02
CA ALA A 104 4.81 10.21 16.58
C ALA A 104 5.47 10.78 15.31
N PRO A 105 4.70 11.32 14.34
CA PRO A 105 5.27 11.94 13.16
C PRO A 105 6.03 13.21 13.56
N GLY A 106 7.35 13.22 13.31
CA GLY A 106 8.22 14.37 13.58
C GLY A 106 7.93 15.54 12.63
N GLU A 107 7.62 15.23 11.37
CA GLU A 107 7.22 16.21 10.36
C GLU A 107 5.72 16.11 10.07
N LYS A 108 5.08 17.28 9.91
CA LYS A 108 3.65 17.39 9.57
C LYS A 108 3.44 17.34 8.06
N THR A 109 4.01 16.32 7.42
CA THR A 109 3.96 16.04 5.98
C THR A 109 3.41 14.63 5.76
N LEU A 110 3.04 14.30 4.52
CA LEU A 110 2.60 12.94 4.17
C LEU A 110 3.73 11.93 4.38
N THR A 111 4.96 12.27 4.00
CA THR A 111 6.15 11.44 4.24
C THR A 111 6.42 11.25 5.73
N GLY A 112 6.23 12.29 6.56
CA GLY A 112 6.35 12.19 8.02
C GLY A 112 5.38 11.19 8.65
N ILE A 113 4.10 11.22 8.23
CA ILE A 113 3.09 10.24 8.67
C ILE A 113 3.41 8.84 8.15
N TYR A 114 3.82 8.71 6.90
CA TYR A 114 4.27 7.44 6.34
C TYR A 114 5.39 6.82 7.18
N ASN A 115 6.45 7.58 7.47
CA ASN A 115 7.59 7.13 8.25
C ASN A 115 7.20 6.70 9.67
N ALA A 116 6.29 7.44 10.31
CA ALA A 116 5.76 7.10 11.62
C ALA A 116 4.99 5.78 11.64
N PHE A 117 4.25 5.48 10.56
CA PHE A 117 3.31 4.36 10.47
C PHE A 117 3.80 3.20 9.60
N ILE A 118 5.07 3.19 9.18
CA ILE A 118 5.70 2.08 8.41
C ILE A 118 5.33 0.68 8.95
N PRO A 119 5.40 0.41 10.27
CA PRO A 119 5.09 -0.93 10.81
C PRO A 119 3.66 -1.42 10.55
N MET A 120 2.75 -0.50 10.17
CA MET A 120 1.38 -0.83 9.82
C MET A 120 1.12 -0.92 8.31
N LEU A 121 2.06 -0.44 7.50
CA LEU A 121 1.94 -0.30 6.06
C LEU A 121 2.53 -1.48 5.27
N GLU A 122 2.65 -2.65 5.91
CA GLU A 122 2.94 -3.92 5.23
C GLU A 122 1.72 -4.41 4.43
N LEU A 123 1.30 -3.61 3.46
CA LEU A 123 0.14 -3.82 2.61
C LEU A 123 0.57 -4.26 1.20
N GLU A 124 -0.33 -4.94 0.49
CA GLU A 124 -0.17 -5.09 -0.96
C GLU A 124 -0.25 -3.71 -1.62
N GLN A 125 0.33 -3.58 -2.81
CA GLN A 125 0.48 -2.28 -3.47
C GLN A 125 -0.85 -1.55 -3.70
N SER A 126 -1.90 -2.26 -4.11
CA SER A 126 -3.23 -1.68 -4.31
C SER A 126 -3.78 -1.09 -3.01
N ASP A 127 -3.71 -1.86 -1.93
CA ASP A 127 -4.16 -1.43 -0.60
C ASP A 127 -3.27 -0.30 -0.04
N TYR A 128 -1.99 -0.28 -0.38
CA TYR A 128 -1.07 0.81 -0.04
C TYR A 128 -1.50 2.12 -0.73
N VAL A 129 -1.78 2.07 -2.04
CA VAL A 129 -2.26 3.24 -2.79
C VAL A 129 -3.59 3.73 -2.24
N GLU A 130 -4.53 2.83 -1.97
CA GLU A 130 -5.80 3.17 -1.32
C GLU A 130 -5.58 3.82 0.06
N CYS A 131 -4.62 3.30 0.85
CA CYS A 131 -4.28 3.86 2.16
C CYS A 131 -3.77 5.29 2.06
N ILE A 132 -2.81 5.55 1.16
CA ILE A 132 -2.23 6.89 1.01
C ILE A 132 -3.27 7.87 0.46
N ASN A 133 -4.08 7.48 -0.52
CA ASN A 133 -5.16 8.32 -1.05
C ASN A 133 -6.17 8.70 0.05
N GLY A 134 -6.56 7.73 0.88
CA GLY A 134 -7.43 7.98 2.04
C GLY A 134 -6.79 8.90 3.07
N TRP A 135 -5.48 8.81 3.30
CA TRP A 135 -4.78 9.77 4.16
C TRP A 135 -4.78 11.18 3.60
N VAL A 136 -4.60 11.35 2.29
CA VAL A 136 -4.69 12.67 1.68
C VAL A 136 -6.07 13.28 1.92
N ALA A 137 -7.14 12.50 1.72
CA ALA A 137 -8.51 12.96 2.00
C ALA A 137 -8.71 13.34 3.48
N ILE A 138 -8.17 12.57 4.42
CA ILE A 138 -8.28 12.84 5.86
C ILE A 138 -7.51 14.09 6.29
N LEU A 139 -6.30 14.28 5.74
CA LEU A 139 -5.37 15.33 6.17
C LEU A 139 -5.60 16.67 5.48
N PHE A 140 -5.86 16.64 4.16
CA PHE A 140 -5.94 17.82 3.30
C PHE A 140 -7.37 18.10 2.79
N GLY A 141 -8.30 17.17 3.00
CA GLY A 141 -9.69 17.28 2.57
C GLY A 141 -9.99 16.51 1.28
N GLU A 142 -11.27 16.18 1.08
CA GLU A 142 -11.72 15.37 -0.08
C GLU A 142 -11.51 16.09 -1.42
N SER A 143 -11.69 17.41 -1.47
CA SER A 143 -11.47 18.20 -2.69
C SER A 143 -10.03 18.08 -3.18
N VAL A 144 -9.05 18.22 -2.29
CA VAL A 144 -7.63 18.08 -2.62
C VAL A 144 -7.31 16.65 -3.04
N ALA A 145 -7.93 15.63 -2.43
CA ALA A 145 -7.69 14.24 -2.77
C ALA A 145 -8.22 13.83 -4.16
N LEU A 146 -9.24 14.53 -4.69
CA LEU A 146 -9.72 14.31 -6.05
C LEU A 146 -8.66 14.73 -7.07
N ASP A 147 -8.01 15.87 -6.84
CA ASP A 147 -7.03 16.44 -7.78
C ASP A 147 -5.61 15.90 -7.56
N LYS A 148 -5.24 15.66 -6.30
CA LYS A 148 -3.90 15.24 -5.88
C LYS A 148 -3.99 13.95 -5.07
N ASN A 149 -3.78 12.82 -5.74
CA ASN A 149 -3.69 11.51 -5.08
C ASN A 149 -2.55 10.67 -5.66
N LEU A 150 -2.13 9.65 -4.92
CA LEU A 150 -0.97 8.83 -5.28
C LEU A 150 -1.17 8.09 -6.61
N SER A 151 -2.40 7.73 -6.95
CA SER A 151 -2.70 7.05 -8.21
C SER A 151 -2.36 7.91 -9.41
N ILE A 152 -2.67 9.22 -9.37
CA ILE A 152 -2.36 10.18 -10.43
C ILE A 152 -0.83 10.31 -10.58
N TYR A 153 -0.12 10.59 -9.49
CA TYR A 153 1.34 10.75 -9.54
C TYR A 153 2.07 9.48 -9.96
N LEU A 154 1.52 8.30 -9.65
CA LEU A 154 2.09 7.03 -10.10
C LEU A 154 1.96 6.84 -11.62
N LEU A 155 0.87 7.32 -12.23
CA LEU A 155 0.71 7.32 -13.68
C LEU A 155 1.74 8.26 -14.32
N ASP A 156 1.90 9.47 -13.79
CA ASP A 156 2.86 10.47 -14.28
C ASP A 156 4.30 9.92 -14.24
N VAL A 157 4.75 9.43 -13.08
CA VAL A 157 6.09 8.83 -12.92
C VAL A 157 6.29 7.61 -13.83
N SER A 158 5.24 6.81 -14.04
CA SER A 158 5.32 5.66 -14.94
C SER A 158 5.37 6.06 -16.42
N SER A 159 4.82 7.22 -16.79
CA SER A 159 4.83 7.74 -18.16
C SER A 159 6.20 8.31 -18.52
N GLU A 160 6.79 9.12 -17.64
CA GLU A 160 8.12 9.73 -17.84
C GLU A 160 9.24 8.69 -17.94
N ARG A 161 9.09 7.55 -17.24
CA ARG A 161 10.11 6.50 -17.19
C ARG A 161 10.01 5.46 -18.30
N ARG A 162 8.94 5.47 -19.10
CA ARG A 162 8.84 4.61 -20.31
C ARG A 162 9.77 5.04 -21.43
N ASP A 163 10.41 6.21 -21.32
CA ASP A 163 11.27 6.79 -22.36
C ASP A 163 12.74 6.31 -22.32
N ILE A 164 13.07 5.25 -21.57
CA ILE A 164 14.43 4.66 -21.44
C ILE A 164 14.30 3.13 -21.59
N ASP A 165 14.84 2.38 -22.57
CA ASP A 165 15.81 2.61 -23.66
C ASP A 165 15.52 1.64 -24.87
N PRO A 166 15.81 1.98 -26.14
CA PRO A 166 15.49 1.18 -27.34
C PRO A 166 16.54 0.15 -27.83
N ARG A 167 17.75 0.05 -27.25
CA ARG A 167 18.80 -0.89 -27.71
C ARG A 167 19.56 -1.66 -26.63
N THR A 168 19.67 -1.13 -25.40
CA THR A 168 20.20 -1.87 -24.23
C THR A 168 19.13 -2.04 -23.14
N GLY A 169 18.32 -1.00 -22.93
CA GLY A 169 16.94 -1.00 -22.50
C GLY A 169 16.63 -0.73 -21.02
N ALA A 170 17.60 -0.81 -20.12
CA ALA A 170 17.30 -0.93 -18.70
C ALA A 170 17.23 0.39 -17.94
N VAL A 171 16.02 0.79 -17.51
CA VAL A 171 15.73 1.12 -16.11
C VAL A 171 14.43 0.41 -15.72
N ALA A 172 14.50 -0.90 -15.47
CA ALA A 172 13.44 -1.59 -14.72
C ALA A 172 13.59 -1.23 -13.23
N GLU A 173 13.58 0.05 -12.89
CA GLU A 173 13.43 0.46 -11.50
C GLU A 173 12.05 -0.04 -11.07
N GLY A 174 12.07 -1.06 -10.22
CA GLY A 174 10.88 -1.81 -9.86
C GLY A 174 9.77 -0.90 -9.36
N LEU A 175 8.54 -1.36 -9.50
CA LEU A 175 7.30 -0.68 -9.10
C LEU A 175 7.36 -0.02 -7.69
N ARG A 176 8.15 -0.57 -6.77
CA ARG A 176 8.45 -0.02 -5.43
C ARG A 176 9.23 1.30 -5.47
N SER A 177 10.17 1.46 -6.40
CA SER A 177 10.88 2.73 -6.65
C SER A 177 9.89 3.80 -7.09
N ASN A 178 9.04 3.51 -8.07
CA ASN A 178 8.04 4.45 -8.58
C ASN A 178 7.05 4.89 -7.50
N LEU A 179 6.59 3.98 -6.63
CA LEU A 179 5.72 4.34 -5.50
C LEU A 179 6.40 5.31 -4.52
N SER A 180 7.68 5.09 -4.21
CA SER A 180 8.42 5.95 -3.29
C SER A 180 8.61 7.35 -3.89
N VAL A 181 8.97 7.43 -5.18
CA VAL A 181 9.13 8.70 -5.90
C VAL A 181 7.80 9.44 -6.01
N ALA A 182 6.74 8.77 -6.45
CA ALA A 182 5.41 9.36 -6.56
C ALA A 182 4.88 9.88 -5.21
N ARG A 183 5.11 9.14 -4.12
CA ARG A 183 4.77 9.61 -2.76
C ARG A 183 5.54 10.87 -2.40
N GLU A 184 6.83 10.92 -2.71
CA GLU A 184 7.66 12.08 -2.35
C GLU A 184 7.23 13.32 -3.12
N TYR A 185 6.94 13.21 -4.42
CA TYR A 185 6.38 14.31 -5.21
C TYR A 185 5.02 14.75 -4.69
N LEU A 186 4.12 13.80 -4.40
CA LEU A 186 2.82 14.12 -3.80
C LEU A 186 2.98 14.83 -2.44
N SER A 187 3.87 14.35 -1.58
CA SER A 187 4.13 14.96 -0.27
C SER A 187 4.66 16.39 -0.41
N ARG A 188 5.58 16.62 -1.35
CA ARG A 188 6.13 17.94 -1.66
C ARG A 188 5.05 18.91 -2.15
N ASP A 189 4.19 18.45 -3.05
CA ASP A 189 3.16 19.29 -3.68
C ASP A 189 1.95 19.56 -2.78
N LEU A 190 1.75 18.74 -1.74
CA LEU A 190 0.77 18.94 -0.68
C LEU A 190 1.30 19.83 0.46
N GLY A 191 2.60 19.76 0.75
CA GLY A 191 3.23 20.52 1.83
C GLY A 191 2.77 20.09 3.24
N HIS A 192 2.53 21.06 4.13
CA HIS A 192 2.18 20.82 5.53
C HIS A 192 0.66 20.87 5.80
N TYR A 193 0.07 19.78 6.29
CA TYR A 193 -1.40 19.72 6.51
C TYR A 193 -1.91 20.65 7.62
N LEU A 194 -1.09 20.99 8.62
CA LEU A 194 -1.50 21.94 9.67
C LEU A 194 -1.68 23.39 9.18
N SER A 195 -1.07 23.74 8.04
CA SER A 195 -1.22 25.08 7.44
C SER A 195 -2.55 25.23 6.69
N SER A 196 -3.05 24.13 6.13
CA SER A 196 -4.25 24.09 5.27
C SER A 196 -5.56 24.31 6.05
N GLY A 197 -5.57 24.07 7.35
CA GLY A 197 -6.75 24.30 8.20
C GLY A 197 -7.08 25.77 8.45
N ARG A 198 -6.12 26.70 8.29
CA ARG A 198 -6.35 28.14 8.54
C ARG A 198 -7.06 28.85 7.38
N SER A 199 -6.84 28.42 6.14
CA SER A 199 -7.43 29.03 4.94
C SER A 199 -8.95 28.78 4.84
N HIS A 200 -9.44 27.63 5.29
CA HIS A 200 -10.88 27.34 5.28
C HIS A 200 -11.67 28.09 6.37
N GLN A 201 -11.08 28.39 7.53
CA GLN A 201 -11.76 29.20 8.56
C GLN A 201 -11.84 30.69 8.20
N SER A 202 -10.92 31.22 7.38
CA SER A 202 -10.96 32.61 6.95
C SER A 202 -12.09 32.88 5.95
N SER A 203 -12.41 31.93 5.07
CA SER A 203 -13.46 32.10 4.06
C SER A 203 -14.87 32.02 4.66
N ALA A 204 -15.05 31.28 5.74
CA ALA A 204 -16.34 31.17 6.44
C ALA A 204 -16.68 32.41 7.30
N LYS A 205 -15.70 33.26 7.63
CA LYS A 205 -15.92 34.47 8.44
C LYS A 205 -16.14 35.76 7.63
N GLN A 206 -15.99 35.72 6.30
CA GLN A 206 -16.22 36.86 5.41
C GLN A 206 -17.62 36.89 4.76
N SER A 207 -18.50 35.95 5.12
CA SER A 207 -19.88 35.88 4.62
C SER A 207 -20.94 36.08 5.72
N SER A 208 -20.57 36.72 6.83
CA SER A 208 -21.46 37.11 7.93
C SER A 208 -21.44 38.62 8.12
#